data_AF-A0A2G4KHI0-F1
#
_entry.id   AF-A0A2G4KHI0-F1
#
_cell.length_a   1.000
_cell.length_b   1.000
_cell.length_c   1.000
_cell.angle_alpha   90.00
_cell.angle_beta   90.00
_cell.angle_gamma   90.00
#
_symmetry.space_group_name_H-M   'P 1'
#
loop_
_entity.id
_entity.type
_entity.pdbx_description
1 polymer ?
#
loop_
_entity_poly.entity_id
_entity_poly.type
_entity_poly.pdbx_seq_one_letter_code
_entity_poly.pdbx_strand_id
1 'polypeptide(L)'
;MAGEGSRRGFLLAGAALVLAGCATTPRLIAGETWPELEPLLAVSLGRHGLTIRIQSRGCADRANMVFRVDRKDGRAVVAFARRRLETCKGPKGWADFTFSYEELGLRRGERIVIANPVISPSA
;
A
#
# COMPACT_ATOMS: atom_id res chain seq x y z
N MET A 1 8.89 61.23 -48.53
CA MET A 1 9.76 60.07 -48.84
C MET A 1 9.92 59.28 -47.56
N ALA A 2 9.29 58.11 -47.48
CA ALA A 2 9.37 57.21 -46.33
C ALA A 2 9.74 55.82 -46.84
N GLY A 3 10.76 55.21 -46.26
CA GLY A 3 11.24 53.88 -46.62
C GLY A 3 12.11 53.26 -45.53
N GLU A 4 11.88 51.96 -45.31
CA GLU A 4 12.61 50.95 -44.51
C GLU A 4 12.56 51.09 -42.97
N GLY A 5 12.22 50.08 -42.15
CA GLY A 5 11.91 48.66 -42.35
C GLY A 5 12.48 47.85 -41.18
N SER A 6 11.68 47.01 -40.50
CA SER A 6 12.02 45.64 -40.01
C SER A 6 11.07 45.16 -38.90
N ARG A 7 10.83 43.85 -38.90
CA ARG A 7 9.81 43.06 -38.17
C ARG A 7 10.42 42.39 -36.92
N ARG A 8 9.55 41.84 -36.05
CA ARG A 8 9.79 40.86 -34.94
C ARG A 8 9.89 41.51 -33.55
N GLY A 9 9.38 40.95 -32.45
CA GLY A 9 8.91 39.59 -32.18
C GLY A 9 7.82 39.61 -31.09
N PHE A 10 6.77 38.81 -31.27
CA PHE A 10 6.61 37.45 -30.76
C PHE A 10 6.19 37.40 -29.28
N LEU A 11 4.88 37.16 -29.15
CA LEU A 11 4.11 36.79 -27.97
C LEU A 11 4.83 35.66 -27.20
N LEU A 12 5.16 35.90 -25.92
CA LEU A 12 5.56 34.85 -24.99
C LEU A 12 4.35 34.46 -24.13
N ALA A 13 3.46 33.64 -24.70
CA ALA A 13 2.49 32.88 -23.93
C ALA A 13 3.18 31.60 -23.43
N GLY A 14 3.76 31.67 -22.22
CA GLY A 14 4.35 30.51 -21.55
C GLY A 14 3.26 29.56 -21.06
N ALA A 15 3.03 28.48 -21.80
CA ALA A 15 2.16 27.40 -21.39
C ALA A 15 2.81 26.57 -20.27
N ALA A 16 2.35 26.76 -19.03
CA ALA A 16 2.68 25.87 -17.92
C ALA A 16 1.79 24.61 -17.99
N LEU A 17 2.28 23.56 -18.64
CA LEU A 17 1.67 22.22 -18.57
C LEU A 17 1.99 21.60 -17.21
N VAL A 18 1.04 21.64 -16.28
CA VAL A 18 1.10 20.88 -15.03
C VAL A 18 0.79 19.41 -15.37
N LEU A 19 1.82 18.57 -15.43
CA LEU A 19 1.67 17.12 -15.54
C LEU A 19 1.08 16.57 -14.23
N ALA A 20 -0.24 16.53 -14.13
CA ALA A 20 -0.94 15.77 -13.09
C ALA A 20 -0.76 14.27 -13.39
N GLY A 21 0.36 13.69 -12.95
CA GLY A 21 0.58 12.25 -13.02
C GLY A 21 -0.41 11.52 -12.11
N CYS A 22 -1.40 10.85 -12.69
CA CYS A 22 -2.30 9.97 -11.94
C CYS A 22 -1.46 8.90 -11.22
N ALA A 23 -1.36 9.03 -9.91
CA ALA A 23 -0.72 8.05 -9.06
C ALA A 23 -1.62 6.81 -8.95
N THR A 24 -1.56 5.89 -9.92
CA THR A 24 -2.31 4.63 -9.87
C THR A 24 -1.77 3.76 -8.73
N THR A 25 -2.44 3.80 -7.59
CA THR A 25 -2.16 2.91 -6.47
C THR A 25 -2.73 1.52 -6.75
N PRO A 26 -2.15 0.46 -6.18
CA PRO A 26 -2.81 -0.84 -6.14
C PRO A 26 -4.21 -0.73 -5.54
N ARG A 27 -5.06 -1.70 -5.85
CA ARG A 27 -6.44 -1.76 -5.32
C ARG A 27 -6.70 -3.06 -4.60
N LEU A 28 -7.38 -2.98 -3.47
CA LEU A 28 -7.81 -4.13 -2.69
C LEU A 28 -9.08 -4.69 -3.32
N ILE A 29 -9.12 -6.00 -3.54
CA ILE A 29 -10.31 -6.74 -4.01
C ILE A 29 -10.60 -7.89 -3.06
N ALA A 30 -11.85 -8.31 -3.00
CA ALA A 30 -12.23 -9.52 -2.27
C ALA A 30 -11.61 -10.77 -2.94
N GLY A 31 -11.36 -11.79 -2.12
CA GLY A 31 -10.85 -13.07 -2.59
C GLY A 31 -10.90 -14.11 -1.47
N GLU A 32 -10.30 -15.26 -1.75
CA GLU A 32 -10.20 -16.36 -0.80
C GLU A 32 -9.31 -15.99 0.40
N THR A 33 -9.67 -16.50 1.57
CA THR A 33 -8.95 -16.30 2.83
C THR A 33 -8.71 -17.62 3.52
N TRP A 34 -7.60 -17.72 4.25
CA TRP A 34 -7.12 -18.95 4.86
C TRP A 34 -7.10 -18.82 6.39
N PRO A 35 -8.02 -19.47 7.13
CA PRO A 35 -8.17 -19.31 8.58
C PRO A 35 -6.93 -19.64 9.41
N GLU A 36 -6.01 -20.43 8.88
CA GLU A 36 -4.74 -20.82 9.51
C GLU A 36 -3.69 -19.70 9.52
N LEU A 37 -3.88 -18.65 8.72
CA LEU A 37 -2.99 -17.50 8.67
C LEU A 37 -3.23 -16.53 9.84
N GLU A 38 -2.25 -15.65 10.07
CA GLU A 38 -2.33 -14.61 11.10
C GLU A 38 -3.62 -13.77 10.93
N PRO A 39 -4.51 -13.73 11.93
CA PRO A 39 -5.70 -12.89 11.85
C PRO A 39 -5.34 -11.40 11.86
N LEU A 40 -5.89 -10.66 10.90
CA LEU A 40 -5.75 -9.21 10.85
C LEU A 40 -7.00 -8.57 11.45
N LEU A 41 -6.83 -7.53 12.26
CA LEU A 41 -7.93 -6.72 12.77
C LEU A 41 -8.40 -5.69 11.73
N ALA A 42 -7.49 -5.26 10.86
CA ALA A 42 -7.79 -4.36 9.75
C ALA A 42 -6.71 -4.44 8.68
N VAL A 43 -7.10 -4.08 7.45
CA VAL A 43 -6.18 -3.82 6.34
C VAL A 43 -6.61 -2.54 5.64
N SER A 44 -5.64 -1.70 5.30
CA SER A 44 -5.90 -0.46 4.54
C SER A 44 -4.80 -0.22 3.52
N LEU A 45 -5.19 0.37 2.39
CA LEU A 45 -4.26 0.86 1.38
C LEU A 45 -4.07 2.36 1.56
N GLY A 46 -2.82 2.77 1.75
CA GLY A 46 -2.41 4.16 1.74
C GLY A 46 -1.79 4.57 0.40
N ARG A 47 -1.38 5.82 0.32
CA ARG A 47 -0.69 6.38 -0.86
C ARG A 47 0.60 5.61 -1.21
N HIS A 48 1.32 5.14 -0.20
CA HIS A 48 2.68 4.60 -0.37
C HIS A 48 2.82 3.12 0.06
N GLY A 49 1.78 2.52 0.60
CA GLY A 49 1.88 1.17 1.11
C GLY A 49 0.57 0.62 1.67
N LEU A 50 0.66 -0.62 2.12
CA LEU A 50 -0.42 -1.36 2.75
C LEU A 50 -0.15 -1.40 4.26
N THR A 51 -1.14 -1.00 5.05
CA THR A 51 -1.09 -1.08 6.51
C THR A 51 -1.98 -2.20 6.99
N ILE A 52 -1.41 -3.12 7.76
CA ILE A 52 -2.15 -4.14 8.51
C ILE A 52 -2.24 -3.74 9.98
N ARG A 53 -3.33 -4.12 10.63
CA ARG A 53 -3.48 -4.07 12.08
C ARG A 53 -3.60 -5.48 12.60
N ILE A 54 -2.85 -5.81 13.65
CA ILE A 54 -2.91 -7.13 14.30
C ILE A 54 -3.04 -6.98 15.81
N GLN A 55 -3.49 -8.03 16.49
CA GLN A 55 -3.51 -8.06 17.94
C GLN A 55 -2.08 -8.04 18.52
N SER A 56 -1.89 -7.36 19.64
CA SER A 56 -0.59 -7.22 20.30
C SER A 56 -0.73 -7.31 21.83
N ARG A 57 0.32 -7.77 22.51
CA ARG A 57 0.52 -7.74 23.96
C ARG A 57 1.66 -6.82 24.37
N GLY A 58 1.98 -5.86 23.51
CA GLY A 58 2.88 -4.74 23.81
C GLY A 58 4.31 -4.89 23.29
N CYS A 59 4.65 -5.92 22.52
CA CYS A 59 5.97 -6.01 21.89
C CYS A 59 5.96 -6.56 20.46
N ALA A 60 4.83 -6.44 19.78
CA ALA A 60 4.73 -6.69 18.36
C ALA A 60 5.74 -5.80 17.64
N ASP A 61 6.57 -6.43 16.81
CA ASP A 61 7.67 -5.78 16.12
C ASP A 61 7.61 -6.09 14.63
N ARG A 62 7.81 -5.07 13.82
CA ARG A 62 7.82 -5.15 12.36
C ARG A 62 8.85 -6.15 11.87
N ALA A 63 10.02 -6.24 12.52
CA ALA A 63 11.07 -7.16 12.12
C ALA A 63 10.65 -8.64 12.29
N ASN A 64 9.62 -8.92 13.11
CA ASN A 64 9.04 -10.25 13.29
C ASN A 64 7.80 -10.49 12.41
N MET A 65 7.47 -9.56 11.52
CA MET A 65 6.44 -9.76 10.53
C MET A 65 7.07 -10.18 9.21
N VAL A 66 6.53 -11.26 8.65
CA VAL A 66 6.91 -11.76 7.33
C VAL A 66 5.69 -11.72 6.43
N PHE A 67 5.94 -11.65 5.13
CA PHE A 67 4.89 -11.68 4.12
C PHE A 67 5.27 -12.61 2.97
N ARG A 68 4.25 -13.06 2.25
CA ARG A 68 4.38 -13.82 1.01
C ARG A 68 3.47 -13.21 -0.04
N VAL A 69 3.98 -13.08 -1.27
CA VAL A 69 3.21 -12.55 -2.39
C VAL A 69 3.23 -13.56 -3.52
N ASP A 70 2.08 -14.14 -3.80
CA ASP A 70 1.85 -14.99 -4.97
C ASP A 70 1.13 -14.22 -6.05
N ARG A 71 1.31 -14.64 -7.31
CA ARG A 71 0.58 -14.10 -8.44
C ARG A 71 -0.16 -15.22 -9.15
N LYS A 72 -1.48 -15.07 -9.26
CA LYS A 72 -2.36 -16.02 -9.93
C LYS A 72 -3.47 -15.22 -10.62
N ASP A 73 -3.87 -15.58 -11.83
CA ASP A 73 -4.99 -14.94 -12.55
C ASP A 73 -4.91 -13.40 -12.66
N GLY A 74 -3.69 -12.85 -12.74
CA GLY A 74 -3.47 -11.40 -12.85
C GLY A 74 -3.85 -10.61 -11.58
N ARG A 75 -3.74 -11.23 -10.40
CA ARG A 75 -3.87 -10.61 -9.07
C ARG A 75 -2.70 -11.04 -8.20
N ALA A 76 -2.26 -10.15 -7.32
CA ALA A 76 -1.32 -10.46 -6.25
C ALA A 76 -2.11 -10.93 -5.02
N VAL A 77 -1.79 -12.12 -4.52
CA VAL A 77 -2.33 -12.66 -3.27
C VAL A 77 -1.27 -12.47 -2.20
N VAL A 78 -1.58 -11.63 -1.21
CA VAL A 78 -0.63 -11.24 -0.15
C VAL A 78 -1.06 -11.89 1.16
N ALA A 79 -0.12 -12.57 1.80
CA ALA A 79 -0.28 -13.18 3.12
C ALA A 79 0.74 -12.58 4.09
N PHE A 80 0.34 -12.34 5.33
CA PHE A 80 1.19 -11.89 6.44
C PHE A 80 1.24 -12.97 7.53
N ALA A 81 2.37 -13.10 8.21
CA ALA A 81 2.52 -14.02 9.33
C ALA A 81 3.58 -13.55 10.31
N ARG A 82 3.43 -13.90 11.60
CA ARG A 82 4.50 -13.68 12.58
C ARG A 82 5.57 -14.74 12.44
N ARG A 83 6.81 -14.28 12.33
CA ARG A 83 8.01 -15.12 12.43
C ARG A 83 8.22 -15.63 13.86
N ARG A 84 7.84 -14.84 14.87
CA ARG A 84 7.96 -15.17 16.29
C ARG A 84 6.73 -14.70 17.07
N LEU A 85 6.32 -15.52 18.05
CA LEU A 85 5.25 -15.17 18.98
C LEU A 85 5.73 -14.11 19.98
N GLU A 86 4.83 -13.21 20.38
CA GLU A 86 5.11 -12.28 21.46
C GLU A 86 5.25 -13.03 22.79
N THR A 87 6.34 -12.78 23.50
CA THR A 87 6.58 -13.31 24.86
C THR A 87 6.15 -12.34 25.96
N CYS A 88 5.85 -11.08 25.59
CA CYS A 88 5.48 -10.04 26.53
C CYS A 88 4.09 -10.28 27.13
N LYS A 89 3.90 -9.77 28.34
CA LYS A 89 2.66 -9.87 29.12
C LYS A 89 2.01 -8.49 29.35
N GLY A 90 2.14 -7.60 28.38
CA GLY A 90 1.47 -6.30 28.41
C GLY A 90 -0.05 -6.42 28.20
N PRO A 91 -0.78 -5.30 28.28
CA PRO A 91 -2.22 -5.29 28.05
C PRO A 91 -2.55 -5.75 26.62
N LYS A 92 -3.73 -6.34 26.43
CA LYS A 92 -4.24 -6.63 25.09
C LYS A 92 -4.47 -5.31 24.35
N GLY A 93 -3.94 -5.22 23.14
CA GLY A 93 -4.12 -4.08 22.26
C GLY A 93 -3.89 -4.48 20.81
N TRP A 94 -3.44 -3.52 20.00
CA TRP A 94 -3.13 -3.73 18.60
C TRP A 94 -1.84 -3.03 18.20
N ALA A 95 -1.26 -3.48 17.09
CA ALA A 95 -0.12 -2.83 16.45
C ALA A 95 -0.41 -2.67 14.95
N ASP A 96 -0.01 -1.53 14.41
CA ASP A 96 -0.13 -1.22 12.99
C ASP A 96 1.24 -1.36 12.32
N PHE A 97 1.30 -2.10 11.21
CA PHE A 97 2.50 -2.28 10.40
C PHE A 97 2.23 -1.86 8.97
N THR A 98 3.00 -0.88 8.49
CA THR A 98 2.98 -0.45 7.09
C THR A 98 4.11 -1.09 6.31
N PHE A 99 3.76 -1.69 5.18
CA PHE A 99 4.67 -2.24 4.18
C PHE A 99 4.59 -1.40 2.92
N SER A 100 5.75 -1.00 2.38
CA SER A 100 5.74 -0.24 1.13
C SER A 100 5.32 -1.16 -0.02
N TYR A 101 4.75 -0.59 -1.08
CA TYR A 101 4.43 -1.39 -2.26
C TYR A 101 5.67 -2.01 -2.89
N GLU A 102 6.81 -1.32 -2.83
CA GLU A 102 8.09 -1.82 -3.32
C GLU A 102 8.62 -3.00 -2.50
N GLU A 103 8.52 -2.93 -1.17
CA GLU A 103 8.91 -4.02 -0.26
C GLU A 103 8.07 -5.28 -0.51
N LEU A 104 6.76 -5.11 -0.75
CA LEU A 104 5.87 -6.21 -1.13
C LEU A 104 6.08 -6.66 -2.58
N GLY A 105 6.92 -5.96 -3.36
CA GLY A 105 7.10 -6.19 -4.78
C GLY A 105 5.83 -5.98 -5.61
N LEU A 106 4.88 -5.19 -5.11
CA LEU A 106 3.60 -4.90 -5.75
C LEU A 106 3.74 -3.81 -6.82
N ARG A 107 3.13 -4.04 -7.98
CA ARG A 107 3.16 -3.11 -9.10
C ARG A 107 2.03 -2.08 -8.96
N ARG A 108 2.28 -0.90 -9.54
CA ARG A 108 1.25 0.14 -9.67
C ARG A 108 0.03 -0.40 -10.40
N GLY A 109 -1.17 -0.14 -9.88
CA GLY A 109 -2.44 -0.61 -10.44
C GLY A 109 -2.72 -2.12 -10.28
N GLU A 110 -1.85 -2.88 -9.59
CA GLU A 110 -2.08 -4.30 -9.36
C GLU A 110 -3.31 -4.53 -8.45
N ARG A 111 -4.07 -5.59 -8.74
CA ARG A 111 -5.17 -6.05 -7.89
C ARG A 111 -4.61 -6.90 -6.77
N ILE A 112 -4.91 -6.53 -5.53
CA ILE A 112 -4.43 -7.21 -4.32
C ILE A 112 -5.59 -7.97 -3.68
N VAL A 113 -5.37 -9.24 -3.39
CA VAL A 113 -6.19 -10.05 -2.48
C VAL A 113 -5.40 -10.26 -1.20
N ILE A 114 -6.05 -10.11 -0.06
CA ILE A 114 -5.46 -10.44 1.23
C ILE A 114 -5.90 -11.84 1.63
N ALA A 115 -4.92 -12.72 1.80
CA ALA A 115 -5.14 -14.10 2.16
C ALA A 115 -5.49 -14.27 3.64
N ASN A 116 -5.05 -13.35 4.49
CA ASN A 116 -5.33 -13.40 5.92
C ASN A 116 -6.82 -13.19 6.21
N PRO A 117 -7.39 -13.89 7.20
CA PRO A 117 -8.73 -13.57 7.67
C PRO A 117 -8.73 -12.21 8.35
N VAL A 118 -9.69 -11.35 7.99
CA VAL A 118 -9.90 -10.07 8.66
C VAL A 118 -11.03 -10.25 9.67
N ILE A 119 -10.69 -10.14 10.95
CA ILE A 119 -11.63 -10.33 12.06
C ILE A 119 -11.87 -9.01 12.79
N SER A 120 -13.12 -8.73 13.11
CA SER A 120 -13.44 -7.63 14.02
C SER A 120 -13.06 -8.05 15.44
N PRO A 121 -12.37 -7.20 16.23
CA PRO A 121 -12.12 -7.50 17.63
C PRO A 121 -13.48 -7.65 18.34
N SER A 122 -13.68 -8.74 19.07
CA SER A 122 -14.78 -8.88 19.99
C SER A 122 -14.60 -7.88 21.13
N ALA A 123 -15.64 -7.07 21.37
CA ALA A 123 -15.70 -6.05 22.41
C ALA A 123 -15.48 -6.61 23.83
#